data_AF-A0A928Q1E9-F1
#
_entry.id   AF-A0A928Q1E9-F1
#
_cell.length_a   1.000
_cell.length_b   1.000
_cell.length_c   1.000
_cell.angle_alpha   90.00
_cell.angle_beta   90.00
_cell.angle_gamma   90.00
#
_symmetry.space_group_name_H-M   'P 1'
#
loop_
_entity.id
_entity.type
_entity.pdbx_description
1 polymer ?
#
loop_
_entity_poly.entity_id
_entity_poly.type
_entity_poly.pdbx_seq_one_letter_code
_entity_poly.pdbx_strand_id
1 'polypeptide(L)' 'MSDSFSNAQRAEVLTQALPYIKRYNGKVVVVKYGGNAMINEQLKQQVMEDIVLLWLIGVKIVLVHGGGPEISELM' A
#
# COMPACT_ATOMS: atom_id res chain seq x y z
N MET A 1 -9.35 18.76 8.83
CA MET A 1 -8.35 18.49 9.88
C MET A 1 -6.99 18.86 9.32
N SER A 2 -6.51 20.06 9.64
CA SER A 2 -5.22 20.57 9.17
C SER A 2 -4.16 20.39 10.26
N ASP A 3 -3.76 19.15 10.52
CA ASP A 3 -2.51 18.91 11.25
C ASP A 3 -1.36 19.06 10.27
N SER A 4 -0.89 20.29 10.13
CA SER A 4 0.28 20.59 9.30
C SER A 4 1.53 20.15 10.06
N PHE A 5 1.96 18.91 9.84
CA PHE A 5 3.28 18.45 10.29
C PHE A 5 4.37 19.43 9.86
N SER A 6 5.24 19.80 10.81
CA SER A 6 6.47 20.55 10.50
C SER A 6 7.42 19.69 9.66
N ASN A 7 8.34 20.32 8.93
CA ASN A 7 9.35 19.59 8.16
C ASN A 7 10.20 18.67 9.04
N ALA A 8 10.47 19.08 10.29
CA ALA A 8 11.20 18.27 11.25
C ALA A 8 10.41 17.00 11.62
N GLN A 9 9.11 17.12 11.89
CA GLN A 9 8.25 15.97 12.20
C GLN A 9 8.14 15.01 11.00
N ARG A 10 8.02 15.54 9.78
CA ARG A 10 8.01 14.71 8.55
C ARG A 10 9.33 13.97 8.36
N ALA A 11 10.45 14.65 8.55
CA ALA A 11 11.78 14.06 8.46
C ALA A 11 11.99 12.97 9.52
N GLU A 12 11.49 13.18 10.74
CA GLU A 12 11.55 12.20 11.83
C GLU A 12 10.80 10.91 11.46
N VAL A 13 9.56 11.01 10.97
CA VAL A 13 8.76 9.85 10.52
C VAL A 13 9.49 9.08 9.41
N LEU A 14 10.01 9.78 8.40
CA LEU A 14 10.75 9.14 7.32
C LEU A 14 12.05 8.47 7.81
N THR A 15 12.75 9.09 8.76
CA THR A 15 13.97 8.52 9.35
C THR A 15 13.66 7.26 10.15
N GLN A 16 12.56 7.25 10.92
CA GLN A 16 12.10 6.06 11.64
C GLN A 16 11.67 4.93 10.70
N ALA A 17 11.24 5.24 9.47
CA ALA A 17 10.89 4.25 8.45
C ALA A 17 12.13 3.59 7.78
N LEU A 18 13.30 4.24 7.78
CA LEU A 18 14.50 3.78 7.07
C LEU A 18 14.92 2.33 7.39
N PRO A 19 14.91 1.85 8.64
CA PRO A 19 15.25 0.45 8.94
C PRO A 19 14.35 -0.55 8.22
N TYR A 20 13.05 -0.24 8.09
CA TYR A 20 12.09 -1.10 7.39
C TYR A 20 12.30 -1.06 5.89
N ILE A 21 12.55 0.14 5.32
CA ILE A 21 12.88 0.29 3.90
C ILE A 21 14.10 -0.55 3.55
N LYS A 22 15.19 -0.44 4.34
CA LYS A 22 16.40 -1.26 4.15
C LYS A 22 16.14 -2.76 4.26
N ARG A 23 15.29 -3.18 5.21
CA ARG A 23 14.94 -4.59 5.42
C ARG A 23 14.22 -5.20 4.21
N TYR A 24 13.33 -4.45 3.57
CA TYR A 24 12.49 -4.96 2.47
C TYR A 24 12.97 -4.57 1.07
N ASN A 25 13.96 -3.70 0.95
CA ASN A 25 14.56 -3.37 -0.34
C ASN A 25 15.07 -4.64 -1.06
N GLY A 26 14.68 -4.78 -2.32
CA GLY A 26 14.97 -5.94 -3.17
C GLY A 26 14.24 -7.24 -2.80
N LYS A 27 13.48 -7.27 -1.69
CA LYS A 27 12.70 -8.42 -1.26
C LYS A 27 11.38 -8.51 -1.99
N VAL A 28 10.91 -9.74 -2.16
CA VAL A 28 9.56 -10.01 -2.70
C VAL A 28 8.56 -9.96 -1.54
N VAL A 29 7.50 -9.17 -1.71
CA VAL A 29 6.37 -9.11 -0.79
C VAL A 29 5.10 -9.46 -1.57
N VAL A 30 4.41 -10.50 -1.13
CA VAL A 30 3.13 -10.91 -1.69
C VAL A 30 2.02 -10.18 -0.93
N VAL A 31 1.24 -9.37 -1.64
CA VAL A 31 0.13 -8.61 -1.08
C VAL A 31 -1.16 -9.28 -1.53
N LYS A 32 -1.90 -9.87 -0.59
CA LYS A 32 -3.26 -10.34 -0.85
C LYS A 32 -4.20 -9.15 -0.78
N TYR A 33 -4.82 -8.82 -1.90
CA TYR A 33 -5.79 -7.75 -2.04
C TYR A 33 -7.20 -8.31 -2.26
N GLY A 34 -8.17 -7.95 -1.42
CA GLY A 34 -9.55 -8.39 -1.62
C GLY A 34 -10.46 -8.08 -0.44
N GLY A 35 -11.74 -8.44 -0.56
CA GLY A 35 -12.77 -8.04 0.41
C GLY A 35 -13.20 -6.59 0.19
N ASN A 36 -13.60 -5.89 1.26
CA ASN A 36 -14.15 -4.53 1.19
C ASN A 36 -13.21 -3.50 0.52
N ALA A 37 -11.89 -3.77 0.51
CA ALA A 37 -10.91 -2.92 -0.17
C ALA A 37 -11.07 -2.91 -1.70
N MET A 38 -11.82 -3.85 -2.28
CA MET A 38 -12.16 -3.92 -3.71
C MET A 38 -13.54 -3.33 -4.04
N ILE A 39 -14.28 -2.79 -3.07
CA ILE A 39 -15.64 -2.26 -3.31
C ILE A 39 -15.63 -0.73 -3.27
N ASN A 40 -14.88 -0.16 -2.33
CA ASN A 40 -14.79 1.29 -2.15
C ASN A 40 -13.68 1.88 -3.03
N GLU A 41 -14.03 2.74 -4.00
CA GLU A 41 -13.09 3.36 -4.94
C GLU A 41 -11.96 4.15 -4.26
N GLN A 42 -12.25 4.84 -3.15
CA GLN A 42 -11.23 5.56 -2.40
C GLN A 42 -10.22 4.59 -1.77
N LEU A 43 -10.69 3.48 -1.20
CA LEU A 43 -9.80 2.44 -0.66
C LEU A 43 -9.01 1.75 -1.77
N LYS A 44 -9.61 1.49 -2.95
CA LYS A 44 -8.88 0.96 -4.11
C LYS A 44 -7.70 1.86 -4.46
N GLN A 45 -7.96 3.15 -4.61
CA GLN A 45 -6.94 4.14 -4.95
C GLN A 45 -5.83 4.19 -3.90
N GLN A 46 -6.18 4.24 -2.61
CA GLN A 46 -5.21 4.26 -1.51
C GLN A 46 -4.33 3.00 -1.49
N VAL A 47 -4.92 1.80 -1.70
CA VAL A 47 -4.13 0.57 -1.77
C VAL A 47 -3.17 0.60 -2.97
N MET A 48 -3.59 1.13 -4.12
CA MET A 48 -2.70 1.26 -5.28
C MET A 48 -1.57 2.26 -5.02
N GLU A 49 -1.84 3.37 -4.34
CA GLU A 49 -0.81 4.35 -3.93
C GLU A 49 0.24 3.71 -3.01
N ASP A 50 -0.19 2.88 -2.05
CA ASP A 50 0.71 2.15 -1.15
C ASP A 50 1.57 1.14 -1.92
N ILE A 51 0.98 0.41 -2.88
CA ILE A 51 1.72 -0.53 -3.73
C ILE A 51 2.80 0.19 -4.54
N VAL A 52 2.45 1.34 -5.13
CA VAL A 52 3.40 2.16 -5.90
C VAL A 52 4.50 2.69 -4.97
N LEU A 53 4.16 3.17 -3.77
CA LEU A 53 5.14 3.61 -2.78
C LEU A 53 6.15 2.50 -2.46
N LEU A 54 5.68 1.29 -2.16
CA LEU A 54 6.53 0.14 -1.86
C LEU A 54 7.45 -0.20 -3.04
N TRP A 55 6.94 -0.14 -4.27
CA TRP A 55 7.74 -0.34 -5.47
C TRP A 55 8.83 0.74 -5.64
N LEU A 56 8.48 2.02 -5.44
CA LEU A 56 9.41 3.16 -5.55
C LEU A 56 10.58 3.08 -4.56
N ILE A 57 10.35 2.55 -3.35
CA ILE A 57 11.40 2.33 -2.35
C ILE A 57 12.18 1.01 -2.56
N GLY A 58 11.91 0.30 -3.66
CA GLY A 58 12.65 -0.86 -4.12
C GLY A 58 12.15 -2.21 -3.63
N VAL A 59 10.93 -2.30 -3.08
CA VAL A 59 10.28 -3.58 -2.75
C VAL A 59 9.71 -4.19 -4.03
N LYS A 60 9.87 -5.51 -4.21
CA LYS A 60 9.29 -6.23 -5.34
C LYS A 60 7.91 -6.74 -4.94
N ILE A 61 6.85 -6.12 -5.46
CA ILE A 61 5.48 -6.47 -5.09
C ILE A 61 4.92 -7.55 -6.02
N VAL A 62 4.26 -8.55 -5.43
CA VAL A 62 3.38 -9.49 -6.12
C VAL A 62 1.97 -9.29 -5.56
N LEU A 63 1.08 -8.70 -6.36
CA LEU A 63 -0.31 -8.48 -5.98
C LEU A 63 -1.16 -9.69 -6.36
N VAL A 64 -1.88 -10.25 -5.39
CA VAL A 64 -2.83 -11.36 -5.62
C VAL A 64 -4.21 -10.88 -5.23
N HIS A 65 -5.19 -10.94 -6.13
CA HIS A 65 -6.56 -10.54 -5.85
C HIS A 65 -7.60 -11.64 -6.08
N GLY A 66 -8.77 -11.48 -5.46
CA GLY A 66 -9.96 -12.30 -5.72
C GLY A 66 -10.93 -11.62 -6.68
N GLY A 67 -12.13 -12.18 -6.81
CA GLY A 67 -13.24 -11.59 -7.58
C GLY A 67 -14.61 -12.09 -7.11
N GLY A 68 -14.75 -12.41 -5.81
CA GLY A 68 -15.95 -13.07 -5.27
C GLY A 68 -17.25 -12.30 -5.54
N PRO A 69 -17.34 -11.02 -5.12
CA PRO A 69 -18.53 -10.19 -5.38
C PRO A 69 -18.86 -10.09 -6.88
N GLU A 70 -17.85 -9.87 -7.72
CA GLU A 70 -18.01 -9.71 -9.16
C GLU A 70 -18.50 -11.02 -9.82
N ILE A 71 -18.01 -12.18 -9.35
CA ILE A 71 -18.50 -13.49 -9.81
C ILE A 71 -19.96 -13.68 -9.40
N SER A 72 -20.35 -13.31 -8.19
CA SER A 72 -21.72 -13.44 -7.70
C SER A 72 -22.72 -12.52 -8.42
N GLU A 73 -22.31 -11.33 -8.89
CA GLU A 73 -23.17 -10.44 -9.67
C GLU A 73 -23.42 -10.95 -11.10
N LEU A 74 -22.51 -11.78 -11.61
CA LEU A 74 -22.59 -12.37 -12.95
C LEU A 74 -23.43 -13.66 -13.01
N MET A 75 -23.69 -14.29 -11.87
CA MET A 75 -24.49 -15.54 -11.74
C MET A 75 -25.94 -15.24 -11.37
#